data_AF-A0A3D9H4S6-F1
#
_entry.id   AF-A0A3D9H4S6-F1
#
_cell.length_a   1.000
_cell.length_b   1.000
_cell.length_c   1.000
_cell.angle_alpha   90.00
_cell.angle_beta   90.00
_cell.angle_gamma   90.00
#
_symmetry.space_group_name_H-M   'P 1'
#
loop_
_entity.id
_entity.type
_entity.pdbx_description
1 polymer ?
#
loop_
_entity_poly.entity_id
_entity_poly.type
_entity_poly.pdbx_seq_one_letter_code
_entity_poly.pdbx_strand_id
1 'polypeptide(L)'
;MRNLDLNEITDKITDYSSDIRYSDREHLEIKIPQFLQFLNDQPISKRIIERIEEDFSELKQMLSEDRKVMNWRKSKENILKTLTTREHQGAFGYFEIYDKNTSDKKYSNHFVELANDWYNPRGNYIKYHEYFNTYFFEPFIELLEWYFRESKIEQEKDYFSREEILKYENNFEAFETQLMKLGFGQQIIFDEADEIKELILGLNKKNWTEVIKGKFENLIIDGIISLETAEILIKTITGEDLKLR
;
A
#
# COMPACT_ATOMS: atom_id res chain seq x y z
N MET A 1 11.19 -9.50 11.75
CA MET A 1 10.91 -8.06 11.90
C MET A 1 9.51 -7.93 12.50
N ARG A 2 9.24 -6.95 13.38
CA ARG A 2 7.85 -6.71 13.84
C ARG A 2 7.03 -6.19 12.65
N ASN A 3 5.74 -6.50 12.62
CA ASN A 3 4.81 -5.87 11.68
C ASN A 3 4.61 -4.41 12.11
N LEU A 4 4.82 -3.51 11.18
CA LEU A 4 4.63 -2.07 11.36
C LEU A 4 3.19 -1.70 10.97
N ASP A 5 2.63 -0.70 11.63
CA ASP A 5 1.35 -0.12 11.23
C ASP A 5 1.51 0.84 10.03
N LEU A 6 0.38 1.36 9.51
CA LEU A 6 0.36 2.26 8.37
C LEU A 6 1.25 3.50 8.54
N ASN A 7 1.28 4.09 9.74
CA ASN A 7 2.05 5.30 10.00
C ASN A 7 3.55 4.98 10.03
N GLU A 8 3.93 3.95 10.80
CA GLU A 8 5.31 3.50 10.92
C GLU A 8 5.90 3.06 9.57
N ILE A 9 5.10 2.39 8.72
CA ILE A 9 5.53 2.02 7.36
C ILE A 9 5.75 3.26 6.51
N THR A 10 4.84 4.24 6.56
CA THR A 10 4.98 5.47 5.76
C THR A 10 6.26 6.23 6.12
N ASP A 11 6.57 6.33 7.41
CA ASP A 11 7.79 6.99 7.89
C ASP A 11 9.04 6.24 7.40
N LYS A 12 9.04 4.91 7.50
CA LYS A 12 10.16 4.08 7.01
C LYS A 12 10.34 4.17 5.51
N ILE A 13 9.26 4.23 4.73
CA ILE A 13 9.35 4.44 3.27
C ILE A 13 9.95 5.80 2.96
N THR A 14 9.62 6.83 3.74
CA THR A 14 10.20 8.18 3.61
C THR A 14 11.71 8.16 3.88
N ASP A 15 12.14 7.46 4.94
CA ASP A 15 13.57 7.27 5.26
C ASP A 15 14.30 6.58 4.09
N TYR A 16 13.82 5.41 3.65
CA TYR A 16 14.43 4.66 2.54
C TYR A 16 14.42 5.44 1.22
N SER A 17 13.32 6.15 0.93
CA SER A 17 13.18 6.98 -0.27
C SER A 17 14.23 8.08 -0.29
N SER A 18 14.40 8.78 0.82
CA SER A 18 15.42 9.82 0.95
C SER A 18 16.82 9.24 0.78
N ASP A 19 17.10 8.11 1.44
CA ASP A 19 18.40 7.44 1.35
C ASP A 19 18.76 6.99 -0.06
N ILE A 20 17.78 6.53 -0.85
CA ILE A 20 17.97 6.14 -2.25
C ILE A 20 18.17 7.39 -3.12
N ARG A 21 17.30 8.41 -2.97
CA ARG A 21 17.29 9.61 -3.81
C ARG A 21 18.61 10.39 -3.75
N TYR A 22 19.22 10.45 -2.57
CA TYR A 22 20.50 11.14 -2.33
C TYR A 22 21.70 10.19 -2.30
N SER A 23 21.51 8.91 -2.63
CA SER A 23 22.60 7.96 -2.73
C SER A 23 23.51 8.30 -3.91
N ASP A 24 24.79 7.99 -3.80
CA ASP A 24 25.58 7.79 -5.01
C ASP A 24 25.11 6.51 -5.73
N ARG A 25 25.50 6.40 -7.01
CA ARG A 25 25.15 5.27 -7.86
C ARG A 25 25.63 3.93 -7.32
N GLU A 26 26.81 3.89 -6.70
CA GLU A 26 27.47 2.66 -6.27
C GLU A 26 26.72 2.01 -5.12
N HIS A 27 26.09 2.81 -4.26
CA HIS A 27 25.28 2.29 -3.15
C HIS A 27 23.84 1.95 -3.55
N LEU A 28 23.35 2.33 -4.74
CA LEU A 28 22.00 1.97 -5.20
C LEU A 28 21.82 0.46 -5.36
N GLU A 29 22.89 -0.27 -5.70
CA GLU A 29 22.87 -1.73 -5.83
C GLU A 29 22.58 -2.44 -4.52
N ILE A 30 22.74 -1.76 -3.38
CA ILE A 30 22.48 -2.27 -2.03
C ILE A 30 21.16 -1.69 -1.50
N LYS A 31 20.96 -0.38 -1.63
CA LYS A 31 19.81 0.33 -1.03
C LYS A 31 18.48 -0.04 -1.67
N ILE A 32 18.42 -0.18 -3.00
CA ILE A 32 17.18 -0.56 -3.68
C ILE A 32 16.73 -1.98 -3.27
N PRO A 33 17.60 -3.02 -3.29
CA PRO A 33 17.21 -4.32 -2.78
C PRO A 33 16.76 -4.31 -1.32
N GLN A 34 17.43 -3.54 -0.44
CA GLN A 34 17.02 -3.39 0.96
C GLN A 34 15.62 -2.79 1.08
N PHE A 35 15.33 -1.74 0.29
CA PHE A 35 14.01 -1.14 0.25
C PHE A 35 12.94 -2.11 -0.27
N LEU A 36 13.19 -2.82 -1.37
CA LEU A 36 12.27 -3.81 -1.90
C LEU A 36 12.04 -4.98 -0.93
N GLN A 37 13.10 -5.42 -0.23
CA GLN A 37 12.98 -6.45 0.80
C GLN A 37 12.10 -5.96 1.95
N PHE A 38 12.31 -4.73 2.43
CA PHE A 38 11.46 -4.11 3.43
C PHE A 38 10.00 -4.07 3.01
N LEU A 39 9.70 -3.64 1.78
CA LEU A 39 8.33 -3.60 1.26
C LEU A 39 7.69 -4.99 1.23
N ASN A 40 8.45 -6.03 0.90
CA ASN A 40 7.96 -7.41 0.84
C ASN A 40 7.80 -8.08 2.22
N ASP A 41 8.60 -7.66 3.20
CA ASP A 41 8.55 -8.21 4.56
C ASP A 41 7.40 -7.63 5.40
N GLN A 42 6.92 -6.44 5.06
CA GLN A 42 5.82 -5.79 5.75
C GLN A 42 4.46 -6.13 5.10
N PRO A 43 3.47 -6.66 5.84
CA PRO A 43 2.21 -7.13 5.26
C PRO A 43 1.42 -6.06 4.48
N ILE A 44 1.38 -4.83 4.99
CA ILE A 44 0.62 -3.72 4.36
C ILE A 44 1.24 -3.35 3.01
N SER A 45 2.54 -3.07 2.99
CA SER A 45 3.24 -2.69 1.75
C SER A 45 3.27 -3.85 0.76
N LYS A 46 3.46 -5.09 1.21
CA LYS A 46 3.40 -6.26 0.34
C LYS A 46 2.04 -6.35 -0.36
N ARG A 47 0.94 -6.17 0.39
CA ARG A 47 -0.40 -6.20 -0.20
C ARG A 47 -0.61 -5.07 -1.19
N ILE A 48 -0.10 -3.87 -0.92
CA ILE A 48 -0.16 -2.74 -1.86
C ILE A 48 0.64 -3.01 -3.12
N ILE A 49 1.81 -3.64 -3.03
CA ILE A 49 2.56 -4.08 -4.20
C ILE A 49 1.75 -5.08 -5.02
N GLU A 50 1.11 -6.06 -4.38
CA GLU A 50 0.19 -6.99 -5.05
C GLU A 50 -0.99 -6.24 -5.71
N ARG A 51 -1.54 -5.19 -5.08
CA ARG A 51 -2.58 -4.33 -5.68
C ARG A 51 -2.08 -3.61 -6.92
N ILE A 52 -0.88 -3.02 -6.89
CA ILE A 52 -0.27 -2.37 -8.06
C ILE A 52 -0.10 -3.38 -9.20
N GLU A 53 0.31 -4.61 -8.89
CA GLU A 53 0.43 -5.67 -9.90
C GLU A 53 -0.92 -6.11 -10.49
N GLU A 54 -1.98 -6.12 -9.68
CA GLU A 54 -3.36 -6.40 -10.10
C GLU A 54 -3.90 -5.26 -11.00
N ASP A 55 -3.82 -4.02 -10.51
CA ASP A 55 -4.39 -2.82 -11.12
C ASP A 55 -3.67 -2.43 -12.43
N PHE A 56 -2.37 -2.69 -12.53
CA PHE A 56 -1.54 -2.41 -13.71
C PHE A 56 -1.09 -3.69 -14.43
N SER A 57 -1.90 -4.75 -14.34
CA SER A 57 -1.60 -6.06 -14.94
C SER A 57 -1.38 -6.01 -16.47
N GLU A 58 -2.12 -5.17 -17.19
CA GLU A 58 -1.93 -4.95 -18.64
C GLU A 58 -0.53 -4.41 -18.94
N LEU A 59 -0.08 -3.39 -18.21
CA LEU A 59 1.26 -2.80 -18.36
C LEU A 59 2.36 -3.83 -18.00
N LYS A 60 2.16 -4.61 -16.93
CA LYS A 60 3.07 -5.70 -16.53
C LYS A 60 3.19 -6.76 -17.62
N GLN A 61 2.08 -7.12 -18.26
CA GLN A 61 2.06 -8.05 -19.39
C GLN A 61 2.81 -7.48 -20.59
N MET A 62 2.57 -6.22 -20.96
CA MET A 62 3.28 -5.54 -22.05
C MET A 62 4.80 -5.57 -21.85
N LEU A 63 5.29 -5.25 -20.64
CA LEU A 63 6.72 -5.29 -20.32
C LEU A 63 7.31 -6.71 -20.39
N SER A 64 6.53 -7.72 -20.00
CA SER A 64 6.95 -9.13 -20.03
C SER A 64 7.03 -9.69 -21.45
N GLU A 65 6.12 -9.27 -22.33
CA GLU A 65 6.09 -9.66 -23.74
C GLU A 65 7.19 -8.96 -24.54
N ASP A 66 7.45 -7.67 -24.27
CA ASP A 66 8.45 -6.85 -24.97
C ASP A 66 9.84 -7.52 -24.99
N ARG A 67 10.25 -8.09 -23.86
CA ARG A 67 11.55 -8.76 -23.67
C ARG A 67 11.76 -9.98 -24.58
N LYS A 68 10.70 -10.49 -25.22
CA LYS A 68 10.75 -11.66 -26.12
C LYS A 68 10.75 -11.28 -27.60
N VAL A 69 10.56 -10.01 -27.95
CA VAL A 69 10.34 -9.58 -29.35
C VAL A 69 11.64 -9.10 -30.01
N MET A 70 11.85 -9.50 -31.26
CA MET A 70 13.02 -9.11 -32.08
C MET A 70 13.07 -7.60 -32.42
N ASN A 71 12.01 -6.83 -32.17
CA ASN A 71 11.88 -5.39 -32.47
C ASN A 71 11.60 -4.54 -31.22
N TRP A 72 12.53 -4.60 -30.27
CA TRP A 72 12.46 -3.93 -28.98
C TRP A 72 12.19 -2.42 -29.07
N ARG A 73 12.74 -1.73 -30.09
CA ARG A 73 12.59 -0.26 -30.23
C ARG A 73 11.14 0.17 -30.42
N LYS A 74 10.41 -0.53 -31.28
CA LYS A 74 9.00 -0.20 -31.58
C LYS A 74 8.11 -0.46 -30.36
N SER A 75 8.40 -1.53 -29.64
CA SER A 75 7.63 -1.93 -28.47
C SER A 75 7.88 -1.01 -27.27
N LYS A 76 9.15 -0.64 -27.04
CA LYS A 76 9.54 0.45 -26.13
C LYS A 76 8.77 1.76 -26.40
N GLU A 77 8.71 2.22 -27.66
CA GLU A 77 7.96 3.43 -28.01
C GLU A 77 6.46 3.31 -27.71
N ASN A 78 5.88 2.11 -27.86
CA ASN A 78 4.48 1.88 -27.53
C ASN A 78 4.25 1.92 -26.02
N ILE A 79 5.13 1.31 -25.22
CA ILE A 79 5.05 1.36 -23.76
C ILE A 79 5.18 2.80 -23.28
N LEU A 80 6.16 3.56 -23.77
CA LEU A 80 6.31 4.96 -23.36
C LEU A 80 5.07 5.82 -23.70
N LYS A 81 4.29 5.47 -24.73
CA LYS A 81 3.02 6.13 -25.06
C LYS A 81 1.88 5.79 -24.10
N THR A 82 1.95 4.66 -23.38
CA THR A 82 0.95 4.32 -22.36
C THR A 82 1.23 5.00 -21.02
N LEU A 83 2.44 5.53 -20.80
CA LEU A 83 2.83 6.25 -19.58
C LEU A 83 2.30 7.69 -19.57
N THR A 84 0.99 7.86 -19.76
CA THR A 84 0.35 9.18 -19.86
C THR A 84 0.04 9.80 -18.51
N THR A 85 -0.12 8.98 -17.47
CA THR A 85 -0.40 9.43 -16.10
C THR A 85 0.76 9.14 -15.17
N ARG A 86 0.80 9.84 -14.02
CA ARG A 86 1.87 9.66 -13.03
C ARG A 86 1.82 8.27 -12.40
N GLU A 87 0.63 7.71 -12.23
CA GLU A 87 0.40 6.36 -11.71
C GLU A 87 0.93 5.29 -12.68
N HIS A 88 0.67 5.42 -13.98
CA HIS A 88 1.24 4.51 -14.99
C HIS A 88 2.76 4.58 -15.00
N GLN A 89 3.33 5.79 -14.88
CA GLN A 89 4.78 5.98 -14.75
C GLN A 89 5.33 5.34 -13.47
N GLY A 90 4.59 5.41 -12.36
CA GLY A 90 4.93 4.78 -11.08
C GLY A 90 4.92 3.26 -11.15
N ALA A 91 3.88 2.67 -11.73
CA ALA A 91 3.78 1.22 -11.92
C ALA A 91 4.88 0.71 -12.86
N PHE A 92 5.13 1.42 -13.96
CA PHE A 92 6.26 1.16 -14.85
C PHE A 92 7.60 1.22 -14.10
N GLY A 93 7.82 2.26 -13.30
CA GLY A 93 8.99 2.42 -12.46
C GLY A 93 9.21 1.22 -11.53
N TYR A 94 8.16 0.82 -10.83
CA TYR A 94 8.16 -0.37 -9.97
C TYR A 94 8.55 -1.64 -10.73
N PHE A 95 7.87 -1.96 -11.84
CA PHE A 95 8.09 -3.20 -12.58
C PHE A 95 9.52 -3.31 -13.11
N GLU A 96 10.07 -2.22 -13.66
CA GLU A 96 11.44 -2.21 -14.19
C GLU A 96 12.49 -2.27 -13.07
N ILE A 97 12.27 -1.58 -11.94
CA ILE A 97 13.14 -1.67 -10.76
C ILE A 97 13.12 -3.11 -10.20
N TYR A 98 11.94 -3.69 -10.03
CA TYR A 98 11.77 -5.03 -9.49
C TYR A 98 12.44 -6.08 -10.38
N ASP A 99 12.22 -6.00 -11.68
CA ASP A 99 12.85 -6.91 -12.63
C ASP A 99 14.37 -6.77 -12.64
N LYS A 100 14.92 -5.55 -12.67
CA LYS A 100 16.36 -5.35 -12.56
C LYS A 100 16.91 -5.93 -11.26
N ASN A 101 16.18 -5.83 -10.16
CA ASN A 101 16.59 -6.43 -8.88
C ASN A 101 16.60 -7.97 -8.89
N THR A 102 15.76 -8.62 -9.71
CA THR A 102 15.71 -10.10 -9.79
C THR A 102 16.72 -10.69 -10.78
N SER A 103 17.33 -9.88 -11.64
CA SER A 103 18.34 -10.35 -12.60
C SER A 103 19.66 -10.82 -11.94
N ASP A 104 20.29 -11.85 -12.51
CA ASP A 104 21.51 -12.50 -12.00
C ASP A 104 22.77 -11.60 -12.03
N LYS A 105 22.78 -10.56 -12.87
CA LYS A 105 23.93 -9.68 -13.06
C LYS A 105 23.68 -8.34 -12.38
N LYS A 106 24.28 -8.15 -11.21
CA LYS A 106 24.28 -6.86 -10.50
C LYS A 106 25.69 -6.27 -10.56
N TYR A 107 25.79 -5.08 -11.13
CA TYR A 107 26.97 -4.23 -11.09
C TYR A 107 26.55 -2.85 -10.60
N SER A 108 27.52 -2.05 -10.18
CA SER A 108 27.31 -0.81 -9.42
C SER A 108 26.42 0.25 -10.09
N ASN A 109 26.12 0.14 -11.39
CA ASN A 109 25.28 1.10 -12.12
C ASN A 109 23.97 0.50 -12.66
N HIS A 110 23.67 -0.75 -12.33
CA HIS A 110 22.62 -1.53 -12.99
C HIS A 110 21.23 -0.89 -12.95
N PHE A 111 20.85 -0.27 -11.83
CA PHE A 111 19.57 0.44 -11.73
C PHE A 111 19.56 1.74 -12.53
N VAL A 112 20.66 2.50 -12.49
CA VAL A 112 20.78 3.78 -13.19
C VAL A 112 20.79 3.58 -14.71
N GLU A 113 21.20 2.41 -15.19
CA GLU A 113 21.14 2.07 -16.61
C GLU A 113 19.72 1.92 -17.15
N LEU A 114 18.70 1.74 -16.30
CA LEU A 114 17.29 1.84 -16.72
C LEU A 114 16.99 3.16 -17.44
N ALA A 115 17.59 4.26 -16.96
CA ALA A 115 17.45 5.55 -17.62
C ALA A 115 17.98 5.53 -19.05
N ASN A 116 19.13 4.87 -19.27
CA ASN A 116 19.71 4.72 -20.60
C ASN A 116 18.88 3.77 -21.47
N ASP A 117 18.50 2.63 -20.91
CA ASP A 117 17.68 1.63 -21.57
C ASP A 117 16.38 2.27 -22.09
N TRP A 118 15.66 3.03 -21.27
CA TRP A 118 14.34 3.54 -21.63
C TRP A 118 14.32 4.96 -22.21
N TYR A 119 15.19 5.86 -21.77
CA TYR A 119 15.09 7.27 -22.17
C TYR A 119 16.31 7.77 -22.93
N ASN A 120 17.41 7.01 -22.95
CA ASN A 120 18.67 7.37 -23.60
C ASN A 120 19.06 8.85 -23.36
N PRO A 121 19.12 9.32 -22.11
CA PRO A 121 19.54 10.68 -21.82
C PRO A 121 20.96 10.90 -22.36
N ARG A 122 21.15 11.95 -23.16
CA ARG A 122 22.51 12.38 -23.53
C ARG A 122 23.22 12.94 -22.30
N GLY A 123 24.30 12.32 -21.82
CA GLY A 123 25.05 12.85 -20.69
C GLY A 123 25.97 11.85 -20.01
N ASN A 124 26.30 12.15 -18.76
CA ASN A 124 27.11 11.31 -17.88
C ASN A 124 26.22 10.57 -16.87
N TYR A 125 26.83 9.79 -15.99
CA TYR A 125 26.12 9.02 -14.96
C TYR A 125 25.31 9.85 -13.97
N ILE A 126 25.65 11.13 -13.75
CA ILE A 126 24.84 12.03 -12.91
C ILE A 126 23.46 12.22 -13.56
N LYS A 127 23.45 12.50 -14.87
CA LYS A 127 22.19 12.65 -15.61
C LYS A 127 21.40 11.35 -15.67
N TYR A 128 22.07 10.20 -15.73
CA TYR A 128 21.37 8.91 -15.72
C TYR A 128 20.70 8.70 -14.37
N HIS A 129 21.36 9.08 -13.28
CA HIS A 129 20.79 8.99 -11.93
C HIS A 129 19.59 9.94 -11.76
N GLU A 130 19.70 11.19 -12.26
CA GLU A 130 18.56 12.13 -12.30
C GLU A 130 17.37 11.53 -13.05
N TYR A 131 17.59 10.96 -14.24
CA TYR A 131 16.53 10.30 -15.01
C TYR A 131 15.97 9.08 -14.30
N PHE A 132 16.82 8.28 -13.64
CA PHE A 132 16.36 7.15 -12.83
C PHE A 132 15.38 7.62 -11.74
N ASN A 133 15.75 8.67 -10.99
CA ASN A 133 14.86 9.23 -9.97
C ASN A 133 13.57 9.79 -10.58
N THR A 134 13.68 10.63 -11.61
CA THR A 134 12.52 11.32 -12.22
C THR A 134 11.51 10.38 -12.87
N TYR A 135 11.98 9.32 -13.54
CA TYR A 135 11.14 8.44 -14.36
C TYR A 135 10.88 7.07 -13.75
N PHE A 136 11.61 6.64 -12.73
CA PHE A 136 11.41 5.31 -12.13
C PHE A 136 11.11 5.41 -10.65
N PHE A 137 12.06 5.94 -9.88
CA PHE A 137 11.98 5.83 -8.43
C PHE A 137 10.95 6.78 -7.80
N GLU A 138 11.00 8.09 -8.09
CA GLU A 138 10.04 9.05 -7.54
C GLU A 138 8.59 8.75 -7.94
N PRO A 139 8.27 8.46 -9.23
CA PRO A 139 6.91 8.06 -9.60
C PRO A 139 6.43 6.80 -8.85
N PHE A 140 7.32 5.83 -8.61
CA PHE A 140 6.98 4.62 -7.85
C PHE A 140 6.65 4.96 -6.39
N ILE A 141 7.46 5.79 -5.75
CA ILE A 141 7.20 6.24 -4.37
C ILE A 141 5.87 7.00 -4.29
N GLU A 142 5.63 7.92 -5.22
CA GLU A 142 4.36 8.66 -5.28
C GLU A 142 3.16 7.73 -5.47
N LEU A 143 3.29 6.69 -6.29
CA LEU A 143 2.24 5.67 -6.45
C LEU A 143 1.99 4.93 -5.14
N LEU A 144 3.04 4.47 -4.46
CA LEU A 144 2.92 3.82 -3.15
C LEU A 144 2.22 4.71 -2.13
N GLU A 145 2.65 5.97 -2.02
CA GLU A 145 2.04 6.98 -1.14
C GLU A 145 0.57 7.21 -1.46
N TRP A 146 0.21 7.24 -2.74
CA TRP A 146 -1.18 7.33 -3.17
C TRP A 146 -1.99 6.13 -2.67
N TYR A 147 -1.48 4.89 -2.76
CA TYR A 147 -2.18 3.73 -2.21
C TYR A 147 -2.36 3.84 -0.69
N PHE A 148 -1.34 4.24 0.06
CA PHE A 148 -1.46 4.42 1.52
C PHE A 148 -2.46 5.53 1.90
N ARG A 149 -2.64 6.54 1.06
CA ARG A 149 -3.48 7.70 1.35
C ARG A 149 -4.93 7.52 0.88
N GLU A 150 -5.13 7.14 -0.38
CA GLU A 150 -6.42 7.30 -1.10
C GLU A 150 -6.98 5.99 -1.66
N SER A 151 -6.22 4.88 -1.68
CA SER A 151 -6.76 3.65 -2.26
C SER A 151 -7.99 3.17 -1.49
N LYS A 152 -8.92 2.56 -2.23
CA LYS A 152 -10.12 1.97 -1.66
C LYS A 152 -9.93 0.47 -1.53
N ILE A 153 -10.56 -0.11 -0.52
CA ILE A 153 -10.63 -1.55 -0.40
C ILE A 153 -11.47 -2.13 -1.54
N GLU A 154 -10.87 -3.01 -2.33
CA GLU A 154 -11.55 -3.81 -3.35
C GLU A 154 -11.68 -5.28 -2.94
N GLN A 155 -10.77 -5.76 -2.09
CA GLN A 155 -10.73 -7.14 -1.61
C GLN A 155 -10.61 -7.17 -0.08
N GLU A 156 -11.14 -8.20 0.56
CA GLU A 156 -11.09 -8.31 2.04
C GLU A 156 -9.67 -8.40 2.60
N LYS A 157 -8.69 -8.79 1.77
CA LYS A 157 -7.26 -8.87 2.12
C LYS A 157 -6.56 -7.50 2.09
N ASP A 158 -7.23 -6.45 1.60
CA ASP A 158 -6.70 -5.09 1.52
C ASP A 158 -6.66 -4.42 2.90
N TYR A 159 -5.67 -3.56 3.07
CA TYR A 159 -5.54 -2.70 4.24
C TYR A 159 -6.20 -1.36 3.98
N PHE A 160 -6.63 -0.71 5.05
CA PHE A 160 -7.27 0.60 4.98
C PHE A 160 -6.27 1.68 4.59
N SER A 161 -6.66 2.55 3.67
CA SER A 161 -5.93 3.79 3.42
C SER A 161 -6.25 4.85 4.48
N ARG A 162 -5.45 5.92 4.55
CA ARG A 162 -5.69 7.03 5.50
C ARG A 162 -7.07 7.67 5.32
N GLU A 163 -7.53 7.85 4.10
CA GLU A 163 -8.87 8.40 3.84
C GLU A 163 -9.98 7.46 4.32
N GLU A 164 -9.80 6.14 4.16
CA GLU A 164 -10.75 5.18 4.72
C GLU A 164 -10.73 5.20 6.25
N ILE A 165 -9.57 5.26 6.88
CA ILE A 165 -9.44 5.34 8.34
C ILE A 165 -10.18 6.58 8.87
N LEU A 166 -9.95 7.75 8.28
CA LEU A 166 -10.65 9.00 8.64
C LEU A 166 -12.18 8.85 8.51
N LYS A 167 -12.66 8.13 7.49
CA LYS A 167 -14.09 7.83 7.38
C LYS A 167 -14.58 6.98 8.55
N TYR A 168 -13.83 5.96 8.96
CA TYR A 168 -14.20 5.12 10.12
C TYR A 168 -14.10 5.86 11.44
N GLU A 169 -13.19 6.82 11.61
CA GLU A 169 -13.15 7.67 12.81
C GLU A 169 -14.47 8.42 13.02
N ASN A 170 -15.04 8.98 11.94
CA ASN A 170 -16.36 9.61 12.00
C ASN A 170 -17.48 8.60 12.35
N ASN A 171 -17.34 7.34 11.92
CA ASN A 171 -18.28 6.29 12.29
C ASN A 171 -18.19 5.93 13.78
N PHE A 172 -17.00 6.00 14.38
CA PHE A 172 -16.82 5.80 15.82
C PHE A 172 -17.48 6.91 16.64
N GLU A 173 -17.38 8.18 16.22
CA GLU A 173 -18.11 9.28 16.88
C GLU A 173 -19.64 9.08 16.82
N ALA A 174 -20.14 8.59 15.67
CA ALA A 174 -21.55 8.24 15.51
C ALA A 174 -21.96 7.06 16.42
N PHE A 175 -21.08 6.06 16.56
CA PHE A 175 -21.25 4.93 17.45
C PHE A 175 -21.35 5.37 18.93
N GLU A 176 -20.45 6.23 19.40
CA GLU A 176 -20.48 6.76 20.78
C GLU A 176 -21.80 7.51 21.04
N THR A 177 -22.21 8.36 20.09
CA THR A 177 -23.48 9.08 20.15
C THR A 177 -24.67 8.13 20.25
N GLN A 178 -24.61 7.00 19.53
CA GLN A 178 -25.68 6.01 19.55
C GLN A 178 -25.72 5.23 20.87
N LEU A 179 -24.56 4.85 21.43
CA LEU A 179 -24.48 4.23 22.76
C LEU A 179 -25.13 5.10 23.83
N MET A 180 -24.80 6.39 23.85
CA MET A 180 -25.37 7.34 24.81
C MET A 180 -26.90 7.44 24.65
N LYS A 181 -27.42 7.45 23.42
CA LYS A 181 -28.87 7.49 23.15
C LYS A 181 -29.60 6.23 23.61
N LEU A 182 -28.94 5.08 23.51
CA LEU A 182 -29.47 3.80 23.96
C LEU A 182 -29.37 3.62 25.48
N GLY A 183 -28.75 4.57 26.19
CA GLY A 183 -28.58 4.52 27.64
C GLY A 183 -27.43 3.61 28.10
N PHE A 184 -26.55 3.20 27.17
CA PHE A 184 -25.34 2.45 27.50
C PHE A 184 -24.25 3.43 27.92
N GLY A 185 -23.79 3.29 29.16
CA GLY A 185 -22.71 4.07 29.77
C GLY A 185 -21.63 3.20 30.39
N GLN A 186 -21.65 1.90 30.13
CA GLN A 186 -20.67 0.96 30.63
C GLN A 186 -19.34 1.21 29.91
N GLN A 187 -18.32 1.59 30.69
CA GLN A 187 -16.97 1.91 30.20
C GLN A 187 -16.40 0.81 29.28
N ILE A 188 -16.69 -0.45 29.59
CA ILE A 188 -16.23 -1.61 28.81
C ILE A 188 -16.60 -1.52 27.31
N ILE A 189 -17.75 -0.96 26.95
CA ILE A 189 -18.15 -0.87 25.53
C ILE A 189 -17.31 0.19 24.80
N PHE A 190 -16.96 1.27 25.49
CA PHE A 190 -16.10 2.33 24.95
C PHE A 190 -14.65 1.84 24.84
N ASP A 191 -14.14 1.14 25.85
CA ASP A 191 -12.79 0.56 25.83
C ASP A 191 -12.63 -0.40 24.64
N GLU A 192 -13.63 -1.27 24.40
CA GLU A 192 -13.64 -2.19 23.26
C GLU A 192 -13.66 -1.44 21.91
N ALA A 193 -14.38 -0.33 21.81
CA ALA A 193 -14.46 0.48 20.60
C ALA A 193 -13.14 1.22 20.31
N ASP A 194 -12.51 1.78 21.34
CA ASP A 194 -11.20 2.43 21.22
C ASP A 194 -10.14 1.42 20.75
N GLU A 195 -10.14 0.19 21.30
CA GLU A 195 -9.24 -0.86 20.83
C GLU A 195 -9.49 -1.24 19.36
N ILE A 196 -10.75 -1.35 18.92
CA ILE A 196 -11.07 -1.61 17.50
C ILE A 196 -10.56 -0.48 16.60
N LYS A 197 -10.71 0.77 17.06
CA LYS A 197 -10.26 1.96 16.34
C LYS A 197 -8.75 1.94 16.15
N GLU A 198 -7.97 1.57 17.15
CA GLU A 198 -6.50 1.47 17.02
C GLU A 198 -6.07 0.37 16.06
N LEU A 199 -6.74 -0.78 16.08
CA LEU A 199 -6.38 -1.93 15.26
C LEU A 199 -6.57 -1.72 13.75
N ILE A 200 -7.37 -0.72 13.33
CA ILE A 200 -7.59 -0.42 11.91
C ILE A 200 -6.30 -0.05 11.17
N LEU A 201 -5.30 0.48 11.89
CA LEU A 201 -4.02 0.91 11.32
C LEU A 201 -3.12 -0.26 10.89
N GLY A 202 -3.37 -1.46 11.43
CA GLY A 202 -2.50 -2.63 11.26
C GLY A 202 -3.19 -3.89 10.75
N LEU A 203 -4.52 -3.87 10.60
CA LEU A 203 -5.30 -5.01 10.13
C LEU A 203 -5.87 -4.78 8.74
N ASN A 204 -5.94 -5.85 7.95
CA ASN A 204 -6.72 -5.85 6.71
C ASN A 204 -8.23 -5.86 7.03
N LYS A 205 -9.06 -5.55 6.02
CA LYS A 205 -10.51 -5.47 6.17
C LYS A 205 -11.11 -6.73 6.80
N LYS A 206 -10.67 -7.92 6.36
CA LYS A 206 -11.16 -9.20 6.88
C LYS A 206 -10.90 -9.33 8.38
N ASN A 207 -9.63 -9.24 8.78
CA ASN A 207 -9.22 -9.45 10.16
C ASN A 207 -9.84 -8.40 11.08
N TRP A 208 -9.90 -7.14 10.63
CA TRP A 208 -10.56 -6.07 11.38
C TRP A 208 -12.06 -6.37 11.61
N THR A 209 -12.75 -6.84 10.57
CA THR A 209 -14.16 -7.24 10.67
C THR A 209 -14.37 -8.43 11.62
N GLU A 210 -13.47 -9.42 11.59
CA GLU A 210 -13.51 -10.57 12.50
C GLU A 210 -13.27 -10.15 13.97
N VAL A 211 -12.34 -9.21 14.21
CA VAL A 211 -12.09 -8.65 15.55
C VAL A 211 -13.32 -7.93 16.09
N ILE A 212 -13.97 -7.10 15.26
CA ILE A 212 -15.22 -6.41 15.64
C ILE A 212 -16.25 -7.44 16.08
N LYS A 213 -16.51 -8.45 15.25
CA LYS A 213 -17.50 -9.48 15.57
C LYS A 213 -17.19 -10.19 16.88
N GLY A 214 -15.96 -10.63 17.08
CA GLY A 214 -15.56 -11.32 18.31
C GLY A 214 -15.71 -10.46 19.57
N LYS A 215 -15.36 -9.16 19.50
CA LYS A 215 -15.52 -8.24 20.62
C LYS A 215 -16.99 -8.02 20.99
N PHE A 216 -17.85 -7.79 20.00
CA PHE A 216 -19.28 -7.64 20.24
C PHE A 216 -19.97 -8.94 20.67
N GLU A 217 -19.52 -10.11 20.18
CA GLU A 217 -19.98 -11.42 20.66
C GLU A 217 -19.68 -11.63 22.15
N ASN A 218 -18.49 -11.23 22.61
CA ASN A 218 -18.14 -11.29 24.04
C ASN A 218 -19.08 -10.40 24.87
N LEU A 219 -19.35 -9.17 24.42
CA LEU A 219 -20.31 -8.26 25.10
C LEU A 219 -21.73 -8.85 25.17
N ILE A 220 -22.14 -9.64 24.19
CA ILE A 220 -23.43 -10.36 24.21
C ILE A 220 -23.40 -11.51 25.23
N ILE A 221 -22.34 -12.32 25.22
CA ILE A 221 -22.17 -13.47 26.13
C ILE A 221 -22.15 -13.01 27.59
N ASP A 222 -21.52 -11.87 27.85
CA ASP A 222 -21.45 -11.25 29.18
C ASP A 222 -22.77 -10.55 29.58
N GLY A 223 -23.76 -10.53 28.70
CA GLY A 223 -25.07 -9.92 28.94
C GLY A 223 -25.04 -8.40 29.03
N ILE A 224 -23.99 -7.76 28.50
CA ILE A 224 -23.82 -6.30 28.53
C ILE A 224 -24.74 -5.64 27.48
N ILE A 225 -24.85 -6.25 26.30
CA ILE A 225 -25.70 -5.79 25.19
C ILE A 225 -26.53 -6.94 24.62
N SER A 226 -27.65 -6.61 23.97
CA SER A 226 -28.43 -7.60 23.20
C SER A 226 -27.83 -7.81 21.80
N LEU A 227 -28.17 -8.95 21.16
CA LEU A 227 -27.80 -9.23 19.78
C LEU A 227 -28.24 -8.11 18.82
N GLU A 228 -29.48 -7.65 18.95
CA GLU A 228 -30.03 -6.56 18.12
C GLU A 228 -29.22 -5.26 18.30
N THR A 229 -28.81 -4.97 19.54
CA THR A 229 -27.97 -3.80 19.84
C THR A 229 -26.59 -3.95 19.20
N ALA A 230 -25.96 -5.12 19.33
CA ALA A 230 -24.66 -5.40 18.75
C ALA A 230 -24.67 -5.25 17.22
N GLU A 231 -25.66 -5.82 16.53
CA GLU A 231 -25.79 -5.70 15.07
C GLU A 231 -25.95 -4.23 14.62
N ILE A 232 -26.75 -3.45 15.35
CA ILE A 232 -26.91 -2.02 15.08
C ILE A 232 -25.57 -1.28 15.25
N LEU A 233 -24.85 -1.54 16.34
CA LEU A 233 -23.59 -0.88 16.66
C LEU A 233 -22.48 -1.25 15.68
N ILE A 234 -22.36 -2.53 15.33
CA ILE A 234 -21.43 -3.00 14.31
C ILE A 234 -21.72 -2.32 12.98
N LYS A 235 -22.99 -2.26 12.56
CA LYS A 235 -23.37 -1.56 11.34
C LYS A 235 -23.00 -0.08 11.37
N THR A 236 -23.12 0.58 12.51
CA THR A 236 -22.71 1.98 12.67
C THR A 236 -21.22 2.15 12.48
N ILE A 237 -20.40 1.26 13.04
CA ILE A 237 -18.93 1.29 12.88
C ILE A 237 -18.54 0.97 11.43
N THR A 238 -19.01 -0.15 10.89
CA THR A 238 -18.52 -0.69 9.60
C THR A 238 -19.23 -0.11 8.39
N GLY A 239 -20.43 0.44 8.56
CA GLY A 239 -21.34 0.81 7.49
C GLY A 239 -21.96 -0.39 6.77
N GLU A 240 -21.71 -1.62 7.24
CA GLU A 240 -22.13 -2.87 6.59
C GLU A 240 -23.08 -3.67 7.48
N ASP A 241 -24.09 -4.30 6.88
CA ASP A 241 -24.98 -5.24 7.57
C ASP A 241 -24.26 -6.57 7.85
N LEU A 242 -23.45 -6.58 8.90
CA LEU A 242 -22.71 -7.76 9.34
C LEU A 242 -23.56 -8.59 10.30
N LYS A 243 -23.94 -9.79 9.85
CA LYS A 243 -24.64 -10.75 10.70
C LYS A 243 -23.67 -11.40 11.69
N LEU A 244 -24.01 -11.33 12.96
CA LEU A 244 -23.46 -12.18 14.01
C LEU A 244 -24.20 -13.54 13.90
N ARG A 245 -23.46 -14.65 13.84
CA ARG A 245 -24.03 -15.99 13.61
C ARG A 245 -24.17 -16.77 14.90
#